data_AF-A0A497M4U1-F1
#
_entry.id   AF-A0A497M4U1-F1
#
_cell.length_a   1.000
_cell.length_b   1.000
_cell.length_c   1.000
_cell.angle_alpha   90.00
_cell.angle_beta   90.00
_cell.angle_gamma   90.00
#
_symmetry.space_group_name_H-M   'P 1'
#
loop_
_entity.id
_entity.type
_entity.pdbx_description
1 polymer ?
#
loop_
_entity_poly.entity_id
_entity_poly.type
_entity_poly.pdbx_seq_one_letter_code
_entity_poly.pdbx_strand_id
1 'polypeptide(L)'
;MEALAEILSLCAEKRKVRYEDIELKEDVKAEALLLLERERLLLPSETSKSLAWEDRVLIPEAGREYEMPNVIVYLIKKAEESGEWNPNYAVERCLKEAGEKEAEKVLDLFNMVKEMSERRVVTPDILEKAAEKLSLISRIGTVIAELKGCGIISPCLREATKRGTLIYEVNPSLY
;
A
#
# COMPACT_ATOMS: atom_id res chain seq x y z
N MET A 1 -9.58 17.81 -10.27
CA MET A 1 -9.56 16.35 -10.52
C MET A 1 -8.46 15.99 -11.50
N GLU A 2 -8.31 16.68 -12.64
CA GLU A 2 -7.21 16.45 -13.61
C GLU A 2 -5.81 16.48 -12.98
N ALA A 3 -5.49 17.51 -12.18
CA ALA A 3 -4.20 17.61 -11.51
C ALA A 3 -3.81 16.40 -10.64
N LEU A 4 -4.79 15.73 -9.99
CA LEU A 4 -4.49 14.56 -9.16
C LEU A 4 -4.18 13.33 -10.02
N ALA A 5 -4.90 13.16 -11.13
CA ALA A 5 -4.65 12.08 -12.07
C ALA A 5 -3.27 12.21 -12.73
N GLU A 6 -2.87 13.43 -13.09
CA GLU A 6 -1.53 13.72 -13.64
C GLU A 6 -0.41 13.38 -12.64
N ILE A 7 -0.56 13.77 -11.37
CA ILE A 7 0.41 13.40 -10.32
C ILE A 7 0.51 11.88 -10.17
N LEU A 8 -0.64 11.20 -10.10
CA LEU A 8 -0.68 9.75 -9.92
C LEU A 8 -0.03 9.02 -11.10
N SER A 9 -0.30 9.48 -12.33
CA SER A 9 0.33 8.97 -13.55
C SER A 9 1.85 9.13 -13.51
N LEU A 10 2.33 10.36 -13.23
CA LEU A 10 3.75 10.67 -13.08
C LEU A 10 4.42 9.77 -12.02
N CYS A 11 3.77 9.61 -10.86
CA CYS A 11 4.29 8.81 -9.77
C CYS A 11 4.29 7.31 -10.11
N ALA A 12 3.29 6.82 -10.84
CA ALA A 12 3.23 5.43 -11.28
C ALA A 12 4.30 5.11 -12.35
N GLU A 13 4.63 6.08 -13.20
CA GLU A 13 5.72 5.96 -14.17
C GLU A 13 7.10 5.96 -13.48
N LYS A 14 7.38 6.98 -12.67
CA LYS A 14 8.70 7.16 -12.02
C LYS A 14 8.90 6.22 -10.82
N ARG A 15 7.84 5.73 -10.19
CA ARG A 15 7.76 5.00 -8.90
C ARG A 15 8.28 5.78 -7.69
N LYS A 16 9.31 6.61 -7.87
CA LYS A 16 9.89 7.50 -6.89
C LYS A 16 10.03 8.89 -7.48
N VAL A 17 9.53 9.89 -6.78
CA VAL A 17 9.52 11.29 -7.21
C VAL A 17 10.07 12.19 -6.12
N ARG A 18 10.66 13.31 -6.52
CA ARG A 18 11.04 14.39 -5.61
C ARG A 18 9.92 15.43 -5.55
N TYR A 19 9.92 16.24 -4.52
CA TYR A 19 8.98 17.36 -4.39
C TYR A 19 8.97 18.28 -5.63
N GLU A 20 10.13 18.47 -6.26
CA GLU A 20 10.29 19.29 -7.46
C GLU A 20 9.75 18.64 -8.73
N ASP A 21 9.62 17.31 -8.77
CA ASP A 21 9.05 16.62 -9.93
C ASP A 21 7.54 16.91 -10.08
N ILE A 22 6.89 17.39 -9.02
CA ILE A 22 5.46 17.68 -9.00
C ILE A 22 5.25 19.15 -9.39
N GLU A 23 4.78 19.38 -10.61
CA GLU A 23 4.57 20.72 -11.18
C GLU A 23 3.20 21.29 -10.79
N LEU A 24 3.05 21.68 -9.52
CA LEU A 24 1.85 22.32 -8.98
C LEU A 24 2.19 23.59 -8.21
N LYS A 25 1.19 24.47 -8.04
CA LYS A 25 1.29 25.58 -7.09
C LYS A 25 1.54 25.05 -5.68
N GLU A 26 2.37 25.72 -4.90
CA GLU A 26 2.90 25.21 -3.62
C GLU A 26 1.80 24.86 -2.60
N ASP A 27 0.74 25.67 -2.50
CA ASP A 27 -0.41 25.41 -1.64
C ASP A 27 -1.17 24.14 -2.07
N VAL A 28 -1.48 24.02 -3.37
CA VAL A 28 -2.16 22.86 -3.94
C VAL A 28 -1.30 21.60 -3.83
N LYS A 29 0.02 21.74 -4.00
CA LYS A 29 0.99 20.64 -3.92
C LYS A 29 1.04 20.06 -2.50
N ALA A 30 1.13 20.92 -1.49
CA ALA A 30 1.13 20.49 -0.09
C ALA A 30 -0.16 19.76 0.28
N GLU A 31 -1.32 20.29 -0.14
CA GLU A 31 -2.62 19.63 0.07
C GLU A 31 -2.73 18.29 -0.66
N ALA A 32 -2.25 18.21 -1.90
CA ALA A 32 -2.23 16.96 -2.67
C ALA A 32 -1.35 15.91 -2.00
N LEU A 33 -0.15 16.26 -1.53
CA LEU A 33 0.75 15.34 -0.83
C LEU A 33 0.15 14.84 0.49
N LEU A 34 -0.54 15.72 1.24
CA LEU A 34 -1.28 15.33 2.45
C LEU A 34 -2.37 14.30 2.13
N LEU A 35 -3.12 14.50 1.04
CA LEU A 35 -4.14 13.56 0.60
C LEU A 35 -3.53 12.21 0.18
N LEU A 36 -2.50 12.24 -0.66
CA LEU A 36 -1.85 11.05 -1.20
C LEU A 36 -1.19 10.20 -0.10
N GLU A 37 -0.57 10.84 0.90
CA GLU A 37 -0.01 10.15 2.06
C GLU A 37 -1.12 9.50 2.89
N ARG A 38 -2.20 10.23 3.19
CA ARG A 38 -3.31 9.73 4.00
C ARG A 38 -3.97 8.50 3.37
N GLU A 39 -4.11 8.49 2.05
CA GLU A 39 -4.68 7.35 1.29
C GLU A 39 -3.65 6.27 0.94
N ARG A 40 -2.39 6.41 1.42
CA ARG A 40 -1.27 5.48 1.16
C ARG A 40 -0.99 5.27 -0.33
N LEU A 41 -1.30 6.28 -1.15
CA LEU A 41 -1.05 6.29 -2.59
C LEU A 41 0.40 6.70 -2.89
N LEU A 42 0.94 7.62 -2.10
CA LEU A 42 2.32 8.08 -2.20
C LEU A 42 2.86 8.30 -0.80
N LEU A 43 4.01 7.71 -0.48
CA LEU A 43 4.58 7.70 0.87
C LEU A 43 5.89 8.48 0.92
N PRO A 44 6.13 9.30 1.96
CA PRO A 44 7.45 9.90 2.17
C PRO A 44 8.54 8.84 2.29
N SER A 45 9.68 9.01 1.65
CA SER A 45 10.84 8.12 1.84
C SER A 45 11.46 8.28 3.23
N GLU A 46 11.28 9.45 3.85
CA GLU A 46 11.78 9.73 5.20
C GLU A 46 10.95 9.02 6.27
N THR A 47 11.66 8.44 7.23
CA THR A 47 11.05 7.69 8.34
C THR A 47 11.67 8.12 9.66
N SER A 48 10.86 8.10 10.72
CA SER A 48 11.31 8.45 12.06
C SER A 48 11.93 7.27 12.82
N LYS A 49 11.49 6.04 12.54
CA LYS A 49 11.89 4.83 13.27
C LYS A 49 11.94 3.58 12.40
N SER A 50 10.90 3.37 11.59
CA SER A 50 10.73 2.16 10.80
C SER A 50 10.08 2.48 9.44
N LEU A 51 10.07 1.49 8.54
CA LEU A 51 9.39 1.61 7.24
C LEU A 51 7.86 1.48 7.33
N ALA A 52 7.30 1.25 8.53
CA ALA A 52 5.85 1.25 8.74
C ALA A 52 5.23 2.57 8.31
N TRP A 53 4.02 2.54 7.77
CA TRP A 53 3.39 3.74 7.22
C TRP A 53 3.16 4.82 8.29
N GLU A 54 2.81 4.42 9.52
CA GLU A 54 2.64 5.34 10.66
C GLU A 54 3.92 6.08 11.11
N ASP A 55 5.10 5.62 10.68
CA ASP A 55 6.39 6.22 11.02
C ASP A 55 6.98 7.05 9.88
N ARG A 56 6.29 7.12 8.74
CA ARG A 56 6.63 7.97 7.59
C ARG A 56 6.41 9.43 7.95
N VAL A 57 7.36 10.29 7.58
CA VAL A 57 7.35 11.70 7.99
C VAL A 57 7.13 12.56 6.75
N LEU A 58 5.91 13.10 6.62
CA LEU A 58 5.56 14.00 5.53
C LEU A 58 6.05 15.42 5.82
N ILE A 59 6.99 15.88 5.00
CA ILE A 59 7.48 17.27 4.99
C ILE A 59 7.41 17.75 3.53
N PRO A 60 6.42 18.58 3.16
CA PRO A 60 6.22 19.05 1.78
C PRO A 60 7.22 20.16 1.45
N GLU A 61 8.49 19.78 1.27
CA GLU A 61 9.60 20.70 1.00
C GLU A 61 10.50 20.19 -0.12
N ALA A 62 11.23 21.12 -0.75
CA ALA A 62 12.26 20.82 -1.72
C ALA A 62 13.32 19.83 -1.19
N GLY A 63 13.80 18.94 -2.05
CA GLY A 63 14.78 17.90 -1.78
C GLY A 63 14.20 16.63 -1.16
N ARG A 64 12.91 16.62 -0.80
CA ARG A 64 12.25 15.47 -0.19
C ARG A 64 11.78 14.49 -1.26
N GLU A 65 11.87 13.21 -0.95
CA GLU A 65 11.53 12.11 -1.84
C GLU A 65 10.29 11.36 -1.37
N TYR A 66 9.53 10.88 -2.34
CA TYR A 66 8.29 10.14 -2.15
C TYR A 66 8.29 8.91 -3.03
N GLU A 67 7.73 7.81 -2.52
CA GLU A 67 7.64 6.53 -3.22
C GLU A 67 6.19 6.06 -3.31
N MET A 68 5.80 5.57 -4.50
CA MET A 68 4.50 4.95 -4.72
C MET A 68 4.62 3.46 -4.44
N PRO A 69 3.78 2.88 -3.56
CA PRO A 69 3.82 1.45 -3.32
C PRO A 69 3.52 0.65 -4.60
N ASN A 70 4.17 -0.50 -4.79
CA ASN A 70 4.07 -1.27 -6.03
C ASN A 70 2.63 -1.66 -6.39
N VAL A 71 1.81 -2.03 -5.40
CA VAL A 71 0.40 -2.33 -5.65
C VAL A 71 -0.36 -1.10 -6.20
N ILE A 72 -0.02 0.11 -5.76
CA ILE A 72 -0.63 1.35 -6.25
C ILE A 72 -0.17 1.64 -7.67
N VAL A 73 1.10 1.41 -8.00
CA VAL A 73 1.59 1.54 -9.39
C VAL A 73 0.73 0.71 -10.34
N TYR A 74 0.45 -0.55 -9.99
CA TYR A 74 -0.39 -1.41 -10.84
C TYR A 74 -1.86 -1.00 -10.86
N LEU A 75 -2.37 -0.45 -9.77
CA LEU A 75 -3.72 0.06 -9.70
C LEU A 75 -3.92 1.26 -10.62
N ILE A 76 -2.98 2.21 -10.61
CA ILE A 76 -3.00 3.38 -11.49
C ILE A 76 -2.85 2.96 -12.95
N LYS A 77 -1.88 2.11 -13.29
CA LYS A 77 -1.70 1.63 -14.67
C LYS A 77 -2.94 0.93 -15.22
N LYS A 78 -3.60 0.11 -14.39
CA LYS A 78 -4.85 -0.55 -14.78
C LYS A 78 -5.97 0.47 -15.03
N ALA A 79 -6.08 1.48 -14.17
CA ALA A 79 -7.06 2.56 -14.34
C ALA A 79 -6.77 3.40 -15.59
N GLU A 80 -5.51 3.66 -15.93
CA GLU A 80 -5.12 4.36 -17.16
C GLU A 80 -5.44 3.56 -18.42
N GLU A 81 -5.14 2.25 -18.41
CA GLU A 81 -5.33 1.37 -19.55
C GLU A 81 -6.82 1.09 -19.84
N SER A 82 -7.65 0.97 -18.79
CA SER A 82 -9.02 0.45 -18.91
C SER A 82 -10.11 1.33 -18.31
N GLY A 83 -9.76 2.40 -17.61
CA GLY A 83 -10.72 3.21 -16.84
C GLY A 83 -11.21 2.54 -15.55
N GLU A 84 -10.74 1.34 -15.23
CA GLU A 84 -11.20 0.55 -14.09
C GLU A 84 -10.24 0.61 -12.90
N TRP A 85 -10.77 0.94 -11.72
CA TRP A 85 -10.08 0.77 -10.46
C TRP A 85 -10.22 -0.68 -9.99
N ASN A 86 -9.20 -1.51 -10.22
CA ASN A 86 -9.27 -2.95 -9.97
C ASN A 86 -8.21 -3.43 -8.96
N PRO A 87 -8.54 -3.49 -7.65
CA PRO A 87 -7.62 -3.95 -6.60
C PRO A 87 -7.13 -5.39 -6.79
N ASN A 88 -7.99 -6.30 -7.24
CA ASN A 88 -7.62 -7.72 -7.41
C ASN A 88 -6.53 -7.88 -8.47
N TYR A 89 -6.68 -7.20 -9.61
CA TYR A 89 -5.65 -7.14 -10.64
C TYR A 89 -4.34 -6.59 -10.09
N ALA A 90 -4.39 -5.47 -9.36
CA ALA A 90 -3.20 -4.80 -8.86
C ALA A 90 -2.42 -5.67 -7.85
N VAL A 91 -3.13 -6.33 -6.93
CA VAL A 91 -2.57 -7.25 -5.94
C VAL A 91 -1.94 -8.45 -6.63
N GLU A 92 -2.69 -9.15 -7.49
CA GLU A 92 -2.19 -10.32 -8.20
C GLU A 92 -0.96 -9.99 -9.05
N ARG A 93 -1.00 -8.86 -9.77
CA ARG A 93 0.11 -8.43 -10.62
C ARG A 93 1.36 -8.11 -9.81
N CYS A 94 1.20 -7.46 -8.65
CA CYS A 94 2.30 -7.17 -7.74
C CYS A 94 2.93 -8.45 -7.18
N LEU A 95 2.12 -9.41 -6.73
CA LEU A 95 2.59 -10.69 -6.22
C LEU A 95 3.36 -11.48 -7.28
N LYS A 96 2.85 -11.50 -8.53
CA LYS A 96 3.53 -12.14 -9.67
C LYS A 96 4.87 -11.48 -9.99
N GLU A 97 4.97 -10.14 -9.95
CA GLU A 97 6.26 -9.45 -10.15
C GLU A 97 7.25 -9.71 -9.00
N ALA A 98 6.76 -9.86 -7.77
CA ALA A 98 7.56 -10.24 -6.61
C ALA A 98 8.04 -11.72 -6.64
N GLY A 99 7.55 -12.51 -7.60
CA GLY A 99 7.95 -13.91 -7.79
C GLY A 99 7.18 -14.92 -6.94
N GLU A 100 6.03 -14.54 -6.37
CA GLU A 100 5.16 -15.48 -5.66
C GLU A 100 4.54 -16.47 -6.65
N LYS A 101 4.84 -17.75 -6.43
CA LYS A 101 4.40 -18.89 -7.24
C LYS A 101 2.93 -19.21 -7.07
N GLU A 102 2.35 -18.84 -5.93
CA GLU A 102 0.94 -19.06 -5.57
C GLU A 102 0.16 -17.74 -5.50
N ALA A 103 0.48 -16.77 -6.37
CA ALA A 103 -0.07 -15.41 -6.34
C ALA A 103 -1.61 -15.36 -6.29
N GLU A 104 -2.30 -16.24 -7.02
CA GLU A 104 -3.76 -16.35 -7.01
C GLU A 104 -4.30 -16.76 -5.64
N LYS A 105 -3.68 -17.76 -4.98
CA LYS A 105 -4.08 -18.15 -3.62
C LYS A 105 -3.77 -17.07 -2.59
N VAL A 106 -2.68 -16.33 -2.76
CA VAL A 106 -2.35 -15.20 -1.88
C VAL A 106 -3.33 -14.04 -2.08
N LEU A 107 -3.81 -13.81 -3.30
CA LEU A 107 -4.93 -12.90 -3.56
C LEU A 107 -6.22 -13.38 -2.88
N ASP A 108 -6.57 -14.67 -2.99
CA ASP A 108 -7.74 -15.23 -2.31
C ASP A 108 -7.64 -15.06 -0.79
N LEU A 109 -6.44 -15.30 -0.22
CA LEU A 109 -6.15 -15.04 1.19
C LEU A 109 -6.41 -13.57 1.54
N PHE A 110 -5.89 -12.65 0.74
CA PHE A 110 -6.08 -11.22 0.95
C PHE A 110 -7.57 -10.83 0.90
N ASN A 111 -8.34 -11.37 -0.04
CA ASN A 111 -9.78 -11.12 -0.14
C ASN A 111 -10.54 -11.65 1.08
N MET A 112 -10.22 -12.85 1.56
CA MET A 112 -10.80 -13.39 2.79
C MET A 112 -10.45 -12.55 4.02
N VAL A 113 -9.19 -12.10 4.11
CA VAL A 113 -8.73 -11.21 5.19
C VAL A 113 -9.50 -9.89 5.16
N LYS A 114 -9.71 -9.28 3.98
CA LYS A 114 -10.51 -8.06 3.83
C LYS A 114 -11.93 -8.25 4.35
N GLU A 115 -12.60 -9.34 3.99
CA GLU A 115 -13.97 -9.66 4.43
C GLU A 115 -14.06 -9.88 5.95
N MET A 116 -13.01 -10.45 6.55
CA MET A 116 -12.93 -10.68 7.99
C MET A 116 -12.46 -9.45 8.78
N SER A 117 -11.87 -8.45 8.11
CA SER A 117 -11.32 -7.25 8.73
C SER A 117 -12.40 -6.21 8.99
N GLU A 118 -12.36 -5.60 10.17
CA GLU A 118 -13.15 -4.41 10.46
C GLU A 118 -12.28 -3.17 10.34
N ARG A 119 -12.81 -2.11 9.70
CA ARG A 119 -12.13 -0.80 9.57
C ARG A 119 -10.70 -0.91 9.00
N ARG A 120 -10.46 -1.88 8.11
CA ARG A 120 -9.16 -2.13 7.47
C ARG A 120 -8.03 -2.57 8.41
N VAL A 121 -8.39 -3.05 9.60
CA VAL A 121 -7.43 -3.56 10.60
C VAL A 121 -7.41 -5.08 10.54
N VAL A 122 -6.21 -5.63 10.42
CA VAL A 122 -5.95 -7.06 10.31
C VAL A 122 -5.08 -7.52 11.48
N THR A 123 -5.47 -8.59 12.15
CA THR A 123 -4.66 -9.24 13.19
C THR A 123 -3.98 -10.51 12.64
N PRO A 124 -2.90 -10.99 13.28
CA PRO A 124 -2.31 -12.29 12.97
C PRO A 124 -3.34 -13.42 12.93
N ASP A 125 -4.27 -13.46 13.89
CA ASP A 125 -5.31 -14.50 13.92
C ASP A 125 -6.20 -14.52 12.67
N ILE A 126 -6.50 -13.35 12.08
CA ILE A 126 -7.29 -13.27 10.84
C ILE A 126 -6.47 -13.83 9.67
N LEU A 127 -5.19 -13.46 9.58
CA LEU A 127 -4.27 -13.95 8.56
C LEU A 127 -4.08 -15.46 8.65
N GLU A 128 -3.85 -15.99 9.85
CA GLU A 128 -3.66 -17.42 10.09
C GLU A 128 -4.92 -18.22 9.73
N LYS A 129 -6.11 -17.78 10.15
CA LYS A 129 -7.38 -18.44 9.77
C LYS A 129 -7.61 -18.47 8.26
N ALA A 130 -7.27 -17.40 7.54
CA ALA A 130 -7.37 -17.38 6.09
C ALA A 130 -6.32 -18.30 5.44
N ALA A 131 -5.09 -18.28 5.95
CA ALA A 131 -3.99 -19.12 5.49
C ALA A 131 -4.25 -20.62 5.69
N GLU A 132 -4.84 -21.02 6.80
CA GLU A 132 -5.23 -22.42 7.06
C GLU A 132 -6.21 -22.92 6.01
N LYS A 133 -7.25 -22.13 5.69
CA LYS A 133 -8.27 -22.50 4.69
C LYS A 133 -7.69 -22.68 3.29
N LEU A 134 -6.59 -22.00 2.97
CA LEU A 134 -5.94 -22.02 1.65
C LEU A 134 -4.66 -22.87 1.63
N SER A 135 -4.36 -23.60 2.71
CA SER A 135 -3.14 -24.39 2.86
C SER A 135 -1.84 -23.57 2.74
N LEU A 136 -1.86 -22.30 3.13
CA LEU A 136 -0.73 -21.35 3.12
C LEU A 136 -0.08 -21.17 4.50
N ILE A 137 -0.62 -21.76 5.57
CA ILE A 137 -0.18 -21.52 6.95
C ILE A 137 1.32 -21.78 7.17
N SER A 138 1.89 -22.80 6.51
CA SER A 138 3.31 -23.14 6.60
C SER A 138 4.24 -22.06 6.03
N ARG A 139 3.72 -21.12 5.22
CA ARG A 139 4.45 -20.00 4.62
C ARG A 139 3.90 -18.63 5.01
N ILE A 140 3.10 -18.55 6.08
CA ILE A 140 2.44 -17.31 6.48
C ILE A 140 3.42 -16.13 6.67
N GLY A 141 4.61 -16.39 7.20
CA GLY A 141 5.65 -15.37 7.33
C GLY A 141 6.10 -14.78 5.99
N THR A 142 6.25 -15.64 4.97
CA THR A 142 6.57 -15.22 3.60
C THR A 142 5.42 -14.41 2.99
N VAL A 143 4.19 -14.89 3.11
CA VAL A 143 3.00 -14.20 2.60
C VAL A 143 2.88 -12.80 3.22
N ILE A 144 3.05 -12.68 4.54
CA ILE A 144 3.03 -11.38 5.23
C ILE A 144 4.16 -10.47 4.71
N ALA A 145 5.35 -11.01 4.49
CA ALA A 145 6.47 -10.23 3.96
C ALA A 145 6.19 -9.72 2.54
N GLU A 146 5.57 -10.52 1.68
CA GLU A 146 5.18 -10.15 0.33
C GLU A 146 4.07 -9.09 0.33
N LEU A 147 3.01 -9.27 1.13
CA LEU A 147 1.95 -8.29 1.27
C LEU A 147 2.50 -6.93 1.74
N LYS A 148 3.44 -6.94 2.69
CA LYS A 148 4.14 -5.72 3.13
C LYS A 148 5.02 -5.13 2.02
N GLY A 149 5.83 -5.96 1.36
CA GLY A 149 6.74 -5.52 0.30
C GLY A 149 6.03 -4.94 -0.91
N CYS A 150 4.82 -5.42 -1.22
CA CYS A 150 3.95 -4.87 -2.25
C CYS A 150 3.23 -3.58 -1.83
N GLY A 151 3.24 -3.24 -0.53
CA GLY A 151 2.49 -2.12 0.03
C GLY A 151 0.99 -2.36 0.13
N ILE A 152 0.59 -3.63 0.27
CA ILE A 152 -0.81 -4.05 0.47
C ILE A 152 -1.21 -3.87 1.93
N ILE A 153 -0.31 -4.22 2.86
CA ILE A 153 -0.49 -4.04 4.30
C ILE A 153 0.73 -3.39 4.94
N SER A 154 0.56 -2.81 6.12
CA SER A 154 1.64 -2.24 6.91
C SER A 154 1.39 -2.45 8.40
N PRO A 155 2.42 -2.79 9.21
CA PRO A 155 2.23 -2.95 10.65
C PRO A 155 1.92 -1.60 11.32
N CYS A 156 0.99 -1.57 12.27
CA CYS A 156 0.76 -0.40 13.13
C CYS A 156 1.34 -0.68 14.52
N LEU A 157 2.62 -0.37 14.73
CA LEU A 157 3.38 -0.65 15.95
C LEU A 157 2.86 0.13 17.16
N ARG A 158 2.42 1.38 16.97
CA ARG A 158 1.88 2.20 18.09
C ARG A 158 0.59 1.61 18.64
N GLU A 159 -0.33 1.27 17.75
CA GLU A 159 -1.59 0.63 18.13
C GLU A 159 -1.39 -0.80 18.61
N ALA A 160 -0.42 -1.53 18.04
CA ALA A 160 -0.05 -2.85 18.52
C ALA A 160 0.44 -2.83 19.97
N THR A 161 1.28 -1.84 20.31
CA THR A 161 1.78 -1.62 21.68
C THR A 161 0.63 -1.34 22.65
N LYS A 162 -0.35 -0.50 22.25
CA LYS A 162 -1.53 -0.19 23.08
C LYS A 162 -2.44 -1.41 23.29
N ARG A 163 -2.61 -2.24 22.26
CA ARG A 163 -3.50 -3.42 22.28
C ARG A 163 -2.84 -4.68 22.84
N GLY A 164 -1.51 -4.70 22.96
CA GLY A 164 -0.75 -5.88 23.37
C GLY A 164 -0.69 -6.98 22.31
N THR A 165 -1.04 -6.68 21.06
CA THR A 165 -1.02 -7.63 19.94
C THR A 165 -0.61 -6.93 18.65
N LEU A 166 0.09 -7.62 17.75
CA LEU A 166 0.43 -7.08 16.44
C LEU A 166 -0.84 -6.81 15.64
N ILE A 167 -0.86 -5.68 14.94
CA ILE A 167 -1.92 -5.34 13.99
C ILE A 167 -1.32 -4.78 12.72
N TYR A 168 -2.05 -4.93 11.64
CA TYR A 168 -1.73 -4.37 10.33
C TYR A 168 -2.89 -3.49 9.87
N GLU A 169 -2.58 -2.40 9.18
CA GLU A 169 -3.53 -1.69 8.33
C GLU A 169 -3.43 -2.18 6.89
N VAL A 170 -4.56 -2.23 6.19
CA VAL A 170 -4.63 -2.49 4.75
C VAL A 170 -4.64 -1.16 4.00
N ASN A 171 -3.97 -1.11 2.85
CA ASN A 171 -3.97 0.08 1.99
C ASN A 171 -5.42 0.50 1.64
N PRO A 172 -5.83 1.76 1.94
CA PRO A 172 -7.20 2.24 1.69
C PRO A 172 -7.67 2.06 0.25
N SER A 173 -6.75 2.15 -0.70
CA SER A 173 -7.01 2.09 -2.14
C SER A 173 -7.42 0.70 -2.65
N LEU A 174 -7.35 -0.31 -1.78
CA LEU A 174 -7.64 -1.70 -2.15
C LEU A 174 -9.05 -2.16 -1.75
N TYR A 175 -9.91 -1.28 -1.25
CA TYR A 175 -11.31 -1.58 -0.90
C TYR A 175 -12.30 -1.24 -2.00
#